data_AF-A0A0C1QRX8-F1
#
_entry.id   AF-A0A0C1QRX8-F1
#
_cell.length_a   1.000
_cell.length_b   1.000
_cell.length_c   1.000
_cell.angle_alpha   90.00
_cell.angle_beta   90.00
_cell.angle_gamma   90.00
#
_symmetry.space_group_name_H-M   'P 1'
#
loop_
_entity.id
_entity.type
_entity.pdbx_description
1 polymer ?
#
loop_
_entity_poly.entity_id
_entity_poly.type
_entity_poly.pdbx_seq_one_letter_code
_entity_poly.pdbx_strand_id
1 'polypeptide(L)' 'MDFKYRWKNGHQPTRDRAATSDSLLDKGQFTSKKDWQIAEQDARKRLGVPAKTMDADRSVLPHAPSTDIDDDNFL' A
#
# COMPACT_ATOMS: atom_id res chain seq x y z
N MET A 1 -10.47 17.25 -11.97
CA MET A 1 -11.28 16.04 -11.72
C MET A 1 -11.56 15.96 -10.22
N ASP A 2 -12.80 16.21 -9.85
CA ASP A 2 -13.28 16.25 -8.47
C ASP A 2 -13.40 14.86 -7.89
N PHE A 3 -12.77 14.64 -6.74
CA PHE A 3 -12.86 13.38 -6.04
C PHE A 3 -14.24 13.30 -5.38
N LYS A 4 -15.18 12.59 -6.03
CA LYS A 4 -16.60 12.53 -5.64
C LYS A 4 -16.86 11.80 -4.30
N TYR A 5 -15.86 11.09 -3.78
CA TYR A 5 -15.98 10.28 -2.58
C TYR A 5 -15.54 11.05 -1.34
N ARG A 6 -16.24 10.86 -0.22
CA ARG A 6 -15.86 11.43 1.07
C ARG A 6 -14.66 10.68 1.62
N TRP A 7 -13.65 11.43 2.00
CA TRP A 7 -12.54 10.94 2.79
C TRP A 7 -13.02 10.61 4.20
N LYS A 8 -12.48 9.54 4.79
CA LYS A 8 -12.83 9.10 6.15
C LYS A 8 -12.71 10.21 7.20
N ASN A 9 -11.73 11.11 7.03
CA ASN A 9 -11.46 12.22 7.94
C ASN A 9 -11.98 13.57 7.41
N GLY A 10 -12.86 13.56 6.41
CA GLY A 10 -13.40 14.77 5.77
C GLY A 10 -12.39 15.56 4.91
N HIS A 11 -11.11 15.24 4.97
CA HIS A 11 -10.05 15.84 4.16
C HIS A 11 -9.18 14.79 3.47
N GLN A 12 -8.62 15.19 2.33
CA GLN A 12 -7.67 14.37 1.57
C GLN A 12 -6.44 14.07 2.44
N PRO A 13 -6.13 12.79 2.72
CA PRO A 13 -4.94 12.42 3.46
C PRO A 13 -3.68 12.72 2.63
N THR A 14 -2.58 13.02 3.32
CA THR A 14 -1.26 13.13 2.69
C THR A 14 -0.79 11.77 2.18
N ARG A 15 0.12 11.76 1.19
CA ARG A 15 0.67 10.55 0.59
C ARG A 15 1.17 9.55 1.65
N ASP A 16 1.94 10.04 2.62
CA ASP A 16 2.49 9.21 3.69
C ASP A 16 1.40 8.58 4.57
N ARG A 17 0.44 9.40 5.02
CA ARG A 17 -0.71 8.94 5.81
C ARG A 17 -1.60 7.97 5.04
N ALA A 18 -1.72 8.16 3.73
CA ALA A 18 -2.51 7.30 2.86
C ALA A 18 -1.83 5.95 2.58
N ALA A 19 -0.49 5.87 2.65
CA ALA A 19 0.25 4.62 2.54
C ALA A 19 0.12 3.76 3.82
N THR A 20 0.07 4.41 4.99
CA THR A 20 -0.05 3.72 6.29
C THR A 20 -1.51 3.39 6.67
N SER A 21 -2.47 4.19 6.20
CA SER A 21 -3.88 4.02 6.53
C SER A 21 -4.53 2.82 5.84
N ASP A 22 -5.27 2.04 6.63
CA ASP A 22 -6.04 0.89 6.14
C ASP A 22 -7.15 1.29 5.16
N SER A 23 -7.88 2.35 5.47
CA SER A 23 -8.97 2.86 4.63
C SER A 23 -8.85 4.38 4.45
N LEU A 24 -8.94 4.86 3.22
CA LEU A 24 -8.88 6.29 2.90
C LEU A 24 -10.26 6.91 2.84
N LEU A 25 -11.23 6.12 2.41
CA LEU A 25 -12.60 6.56 2.19
C LEU A 25 -13.50 6.10 3.31
N ASP A 26 -14.55 6.88 3.52
CA ASP A 26 -15.59 6.46 4.43
C ASP A 26 -16.32 5.26 3.85
N LYS A 27 -16.30 4.12 4.56
CA LYS A 27 -16.99 2.89 4.13
C LYS A 27 -18.51 3.06 4.14
N GLY A 28 -19.04 3.97 4.96
CA GLY A 28 -20.47 4.20 5.12
C GLY A 28 -21.15 4.83 3.91
N GLN A 29 -20.41 5.44 2.98
CA GLN A 29 -20.97 5.98 1.74
C GLN A 29 -21.17 4.92 0.64
N PHE A 30 -20.67 3.69 0.85
CA PHE A 30 -20.76 2.62 -0.14
C PHE A 30 -21.73 1.54 0.34
N THR A 31 -22.66 1.16 -0.53
CA THR A 31 -23.60 0.06 -0.28
C THR A 31 -23.01 -1.31 -0.66
N SER A 32 -21.96 -1.31 -1.49
CA SER A 32 -21.30 -2.52 -1.97
C SER A 32 -19.81 -2.48 -1.65
N LYS A 33 -19.30 -3.60 -1.13
CA LYS A 33 -17.86 -3.78 -0.85
C LYS A 33 -17.01 -3.62 -2.12
N LYS A 34 -17.56 -4.01 -3.28
CA LYS A 34 -16.88 -3.89 -4.57
C LYS A 34 -16.68 -2.42 -4.98
N ASP A 35 -17.72 -1.61 -4.83
CA ASP A 35 -17.65 -0.16 -5.09
C ASP A 35 -16.65 0.53 -4.17
N TRP A 36 -16.69 0.19 -2.88
CA TRP A 36 -15.72 0.70 -1.91
C TRP A 36 -14.28 0.39 -2.33
N GLN A 37 -14.00 -0.85 -2.75
CA GLN A 37 -12.66 -1.26 -3.20
C GLN A 37 -12.20 -0.49 -4.45
N ILE A 38 -13.09 -0.30 -5.43
CA ILE A 38 -12.78 0.44 -6.67
C ILE A 38 -12.47 1.91 -6.34
N ALA A 39 -13.32 2.54 -5.54
CA ALA A 39 -13.15 3.92 -5.14
C ALA A 39 -11.87 4.13 -4.33
N GLU A 40 -11.56 3.21 -3.41
CA GLU A 40 -10.36 3.29 -2.60
C GLU A 40 -9.08 3.07 -3.42
N GLN A 41 -9.12 2.17 -4.41
CA GLN A 41 -8.02 2.00 -5.36
C GLN A 41 -7.80 3.27 -6.20
N ASP A 42 -8.87 3.92 -6.65
CA ASP A 42 -8.78 5.19 -7.39
C ASP A 42 -8.21 6.31 -6.52
N ALA A 43 -8.67 6.41 -5.27
CA ALA A 43 -8.16 7.35 -4.28
C ALA A 43 -6.65 7.18 -4.05
N ARG A 44 -6.20 5.92 -3.93
CA ARG A 44 -4.78 5.59 -3.77
C ARG A 44 -3.96 5.95 -5.01
N LYS A 45 -4.46 5.61 -6.21
CA LYS A 45 -3.82 5.99 -7.48
C LYS A 45 -3.67 7.50 -7.62
N ARG A 46 -4.69 8.27 -7.26
CA ARG A 46 -4.67 9.74 -7.28
C ARG A 46 -3.63 10.34 -6.35
N LEU A 47 -3.42 9.72 -5.19
CA LEU A 47 -2.40 10.12 -4.23
C LEU A 47 -1.00 9.59 -4.58
N GLY A 48 -0.88 8.76 -5.61
CA GLY A 48 0.38 8.09 -5.95
C GLY A 48 0.86 7.16 -4.84
N VAL A 49 -0.05 6.61 -4.04
CA VAL A 49 0.28 5.63 -3.00
C VAL A 49 0.05 4.21 -3.50
N PRO A 50 0.89 3.25 -3.09
CA PRO A 50 0.65 1.85 -3.40
C PRO A 50 -0.72 1.44 -2.87
N ALA A 51 -1.50 0.74 -3.69
CA ALA A 51 -2.64 0.02 -3.16
C ALA A 51 -2.10 -1.00 -2.16
N LYS A 52 -2.63 -1.00 -0.93
CA LYS A 52 -2.35 -2.05 0.06
C LYS A 52 -3.11 -3.32 -0.35
N THR A 53 -2.81 -3.81 -1.55
CA THR A 53 -3.20 -5.14 -1.98
C THR A 53 -2.44 -6.14 -1.12
N MET A 54 -3.11 -7.21 -0.70
CA MET A 54 -2.52 -8.28 0.13
C MET A 54 -1.22 -8.88 -0.46
N ASP A 55 -0.90 -8.57 -1.72
CA ASP A 55 0.35 -8.95 -2.40
C ASP A 55 1.60 -8.19 -1.91
N ALA A 56 1.50 -7.21 -1.01
CA ALA A 56 2.67 -6.56 -0.42
C ALA A 56 3.49 -7.48 0.52
N ASP A 57 3.01 -8.71 0.77
CA ASP A 57 3.76 -9.77 1.47
C ASP A 57 4.61 -10.64 0.52
N ARG A 58 4.61 -10.37 -0.80
CA ARG A 58 5.65 -10.93 -1.67
C ARG A 58 6.93 -10.10 -1.51
N SER A 59 7.63 -10.34 -0.42
CA SER A 59 9.05 -10.00 -0.28
C SER A 59 9.82 -10.79 -1.34
N VAL A 60 9.91 -10.25 -2.56
CA VAL A 60 10.62 -10.87 -3.69
C VAL A 60 12.13 -10.63 -3.61
N LEU A 61 12.67 -10.39 -2.42
CA LEU A 61 14.11 -10.33 -2.25
C LEU A 61 14.62 -11.76 -2.21
N PRO A 62 15.36 -12.24 -3.24
CA PRO A 62 16.21 -13.39 -3.03
C PRO A 62 17.16 -13.01 -1.90
N HIS A 63 17.09 -13.73 -0.78
CA HIS A 63 18.17 -13.75 0.19
C HIS A 63 19.41 -14.15 -0.60
N ALA A 64 20.28 -13.20 -0.91
CA ALA A 64 21.59 -13.52 -1.44
C ALA A 64 22.25 -14.45 -0.42
N PRO A 65 22.79 -15.62 -0.81
CA PRO A 65 23.64 -16.37 0.11
C PRO A 65 24.79 -15.43 0.46
N SER A 66 24.89 -15.07 1.74
CA SER A 66 26.06 -14.43 2.29
C SER A 66 27.27 -15.28 1.87
N THR A 67 28.13 -14.70 1.06
CA THR A 67 29.43 -15.27 0.72
C THR A 67 30.21 -15.46 2.01
N ASP A 68 30.20 -16.68 2.54
CA ASP A 68 31.15 -17.09 3.56
C ASP A 68 32.47 -17.40 2.82
N ILE A 69 33.27 -16.34 2.69
CA ILE A 69 34.68 -16.46 2.33
C ILE A 69 35.36 -17.03 3.59
N ASP A 70 35.42 -18.35 3.71
CA ASP A 70 36.43 -19.03 4.53
C ASP A 70 37.76 -18.98 3.75
N ASP A 71 38.36 -17.79 3.74
CA ASP A 71 39.81 -17.63 3.63
C ASP A 71 40.35 -17.64 5.05
N ASP A 72 40.76 -18.82 5.53
CA ASP A 72 41.99 -19.00 6.33
C ASP A 72 42.14 -20.49 6.71
N ASN A 73 43.11 -21.19 6.13
CA ASN A 73 44.13 -21.88 6.94
C ASN A 73 45.27 -22.39 6.05
N PHE A 74 46.40 -21.70 6.17
CA PHE A 74 47.75 -22.20 5.90
C PHE A 74 47.98 -23.60 6.52
N LEU A 75 48.47 -24.57 5.73
CA LEU A 75 49.76 -25.28 5.94
C LEU A 75 50.12 -26.17 4.74
#